data_AF-A0A090SXA5-F1
#
_entry.id   AF-A0A090SXA5-F1
#
_cell.length_a   1.000
_cell.length_b   1.000
_cell.length_c   1.000
_cell.angle_alpha   90.00
_cell.angle_beta   90.00
_cell.angle_gamma   90.00
#
_symmetry.space_group_name_H-M   'P 1'
#
loop_
_entity.id
_entity.type
_entity.pdbx_description
1 polymer ?
#
loop_
_entity_poly.entity_id
_entity_poly.type
_entity_poly.pdbx_seq_one_letter_code
_entity_poly.pdbx_strand_id
1 'polypeptide(L)'
;MAATITERYTTVDEVYTGLKQAEATGVISVENYGGEVVFIADKAGNKGHLTKTESGYTAHFEGKSFDVEVNDKGQITKIDGQNASNGVIIDEENKVIVDKDPQIDANRQAIENLYKDIDAGGQKVEEAAGRAYADAVTDYNSLDSRITDNTKKIAGLETEMKKMGDKMLDLEDRMDGVVATSHAVTNARPMVQDAGEFAMGVGIGAAGSKQALALGGAYQFSQNWSASTTVNYETAGKRSKSQFSAGAGVHYRFK
;
A
#
# COMPACT_ATOMS: atom_id res chain seq x y z
N MET A 1 -1.38 -78.08 -49.75
CA MET A 1 -0.35 -77.41 -48.93
C MET A 1 -1.09 -76.56 -47.91
N ALA A 2 -0.89 -76.82 -46.62
CA ALA A 2 -1.54 -76.07 -45.55
C ALA A 2 -0.86 -74.70 -45.39
N ALA A 3 -1.65 -73.62 -45.37
CA ALA A 3 -1.18 -72.29 -44.99
C ALA A 3 -1.43 -72.10 -43.49
N THR A 4 -0.35 -71.97 -42.73
CA THR A 4 -0.38 -71.72 -41.29
C THR A 4 -0.77 -70.26 -41.06
N ILE A 5 -1.96 -70.02 -40.51
CA ILE A 5 -2.38 -68.68 -40.05
C ILE A 5 -1.83 -68.51 -38.63
N THR A 6 -0.91 -67.57 -38.47
CA THR A 6 -0.43 -67.14 -37.15
C THR A 6 -1.47 -66.22 -36.53
N GLU A 7 -2.21 -66.74 -35.56
CA GLU A 7 -3.17 -65.95 -34.76
C GLU A 7 -2.41 -64.89 -33.95
N ARG A 8 -2.74 -63.61 -34.16
CA ARG A 8 -2.39 -62.53 -33.24
C ARG A 8 -3.64 -62.19 -32.44
N TYR A 9 -3.55 -62.40 -31.13
CA TYR A 9 -4.58 -62.00 -30.18
C TYR A 9 -4.46 -60.51 -29.91
N THR A 10 -5.54 -59.77 -30.16
CA THR A 10 -5.71 -58.39 -29.72
C THR A 10 -6.64 -58.38 -28.51
N THR A 11 -6.37 -57.51 -27.55
CA THR A 11 -7.11 -57.46 -26.28
C THR A 11 -8.35 -56.59 -26.39
N VAL A 12 -9.33 -56.83 -25.51
CA VAL A 12 -10.60 -56.06 -25.44
C VAL A 12 -10.34 -54.55 -25.31
N ASP A 13 -9.24 -54.15 -24.67
CA ASP A 13 -8.82 -52.75 -24.51
C ASP A 13 -8.43 -52.06 -25.83
N GLU A 14 -7.91 -52.80 -26.82
CA GLU A 14 -7.54 -52.25 -28.13
C GLU A 14 -8.78 -51.99 -29.00
N VAL A 15 -9.79 -52.85 -28.89
CA VAL A 15 -11.12 -52.65 -29.51
C VAL A 15 -11.86 -51.48 -28.85
N TYR A 16 -11.77 -51.38 -27.52
CA TYR A 16 -12.36 -50.29 -26.74
C TYR A 16 -11.71 -48.92 -27.04
N THR A 17 -10.40 -48.91 -27.32
CA THR A 17 -9.67 -47.69 -27.73
C THR A 17 -10.05 -47.23 -29.13
N GLY A 18 -10.33 -48.15 -30.05
CA GLY A 18 -10.82 -47.84 -31.40
C GLY A 18 -12.21 -47.18 -31.39
N LEU A 19 -13.11 -47.66 -30.52
CA LEU A 19 -14.44 -47.08 -30.32
C LEU A 19 -14.39 -45.68 -29.70
N LYS A 20 -13.50 -45.43 -28.71
CA LYS A 20 -13.29 -44.09 -28.14
C LYS A 20 -12.67 -43.07 -29.11
N GLN A 21 -11.85 -43.50 -30.07
CA GLN A 21 -11.34 -42.60 -31.11
C GLN A 21 -12.39 -42.22 -32.16
N ALA A 22 -13.38 -43.09 -32.39
CA ALA A 22 -14.55 -42.76 -33.22
C ALA A 22 -15.42 -41.69 -32.54
N GLU A 23 -15.56 -41.75 -31.20
CA GLU A 23 -16.29 -40.80 -30.35
C GLU A 23 -15.72 -39.36 -30.41
N ALA A 24 -14.39 -39.20 -30.55
CA ALA A 24 -13.74 -37.89 -30.58
C ALA A 24 -13.87 -37.11 -31.91
N THR A 25 -14.31 -37.76 -33.01
CA THR A 25 -14.25 -37.14 -34.36
C THR A 25 -15.57 -37.09 -35.13
N GLY A 26 -16.69 -37.49 -34.50
CA GLY A 26 -18.02 -37.02 -34.87
C GLY A 26 -18.46 -37.25 -36.32
N VAL A 27 -18.23 -38.43 -36.93
CA VAL A 27 -18.95 -38.85 -38.14
C VAL A 27 -19.09 -40.38 -38.16
N ILE A 28 -20.33 -40.88 -38.10
CA ILE A 28 -20.73 -42.20 -38.60
C ILE A 28 -21.76 -41.90 -39.70
N SER A 29 -21.43 -42.17 -40.96
CA SER A 29 -22.37 -42.05 -42.08
C SER A 29 -22.99 -43.42 -42.37
N VAL A 30 -24.33 -43.49 -42.38
CA VAL A 30 -25.09 -44.70 -42.74
C VAL A 30 -25.80 -44.45 -44.06
N GLU A 31 -25.56 -45.29 -45.07
CA GLU A 31 -26.33 -45.33 -46.32
C GLU A 31 -27.33 -46.50 -46.26
N ASN A 32 -28.62 -46.19 -46.43
CA ASN A 32 -29.70 -47.18 -46.45
C ASN A 32 -29.89 -47.71 -47.88
N TYR A 33 -29.72 -49.02 -48.07
CA TYR A 33 -30.13 -49.75 -49.27
C TYR A 33 -31.27 -50.69 -48.88
N GLY A 34 -32.48 -50.37 -49.32
CA GLY A 34 -33.74 -51.03 -48.91
C GLY A 34 -33.64 -52.54 -48.68
N GLY A 35 -33.79 -52.94 -47.41
CA GLY A 35 -33.73 -54.30 -46.87
C GLY A 35 -33.49 -54.23 -45.36
N GLU A 36 -33.84 -55.28 -44.60
CA GLU A 36 -33.82 -55.38 -43.11
C GLU A 36 -32.43 -55.26 -42.43
N VAL A 37 -31.48 -54.57 -43.08
CA VAL A 37 -30.06 -54.59 -42.76
C VAL A 37 -29.54 -53.15 -42.61
N VAL A 38 -29.04 -52.80 -41.43
CA VAL A 38 -28.46 -51.46 -41.15
C VAL A 38 -26.94 -51.55 -41.15
N PHE A 39 -26.25 -50.86 -42.04
CA PHE A 39 -24.79 -50.91 -42.11
C PHE A 39 -24.13 -49.95 -41.11
N ILE A 40 -23.11 -50.44 -40.40
CA ILE A 40 -22.26 -49.67 -39.48
C ILE A 40 -20.83 -49.66 -40.04
N ALA A 41 -20.10 -48.56 -39.93
CA ALA A 41 -18.72 -48.50 -40.39
C ALA A 41 -17.80 -47.88 -39.33
N ASP A 42 -16.60 -48.44 -39.18
CA ASP A 42 -15.55 -47.80 -38.40
C ASP A 42 -14.70 -46.83 -39.25
N LYS A 43 -13.74 -46.17 -38.60
CA LYS A 43 -12.86 -45.19 -39.24
C LYS A 43 -11.81 -45.81 -40.19
N ALA A 44 -11.58 -47.12 -40.12
CA ALA A 44 -10.75 -47.86 -41.06
C ALA A 44 -11.55 -48.28 -42.32
N GLY A 45 -12.85 -47.96 -42.37
CA GLY A 45 -13.74 -48.31 -43.47
C GLY A 45 -14.28 -49.73 -43.37
N ASN A 46 -14.08 -50.40 -42.23
CA ASN A 46 -14.61 -51.73 -42.01
C ASN A 46 -16.12 -51.63 -41.82
N LYS A 47 -16.85 -52.36 -42.66
CA LYS A 47 -18.32 -52.36 -42.69
C LYS A 47 -18.84 -53.54 -41.90
N GLY A 48 -19.65 -53.27 -40.90
CA GLY A 48 -20.56 -54.22 -40.31
C GLY A 48 -22.01 -53.97 -40.70
N HIS A 49 -22.89 -54.85 -40.29
CA HIS A 49 -24.32 -54.68 -40.45
C HIS A 49 -25.10 -55.26 -39.29
N LEU A 50 -26.23 -54.64 -38.97
CA LEU A 50 -27.20 -55.13 -38.00
C LEU A 50 -28.30 -55.86 -38.75
N THR A 51 -28.58 -57.09 -38.32
CA THR A 51 -29.70 -57.89 -38.80
C THR A 51 -30.74 -57.99 -37.69
N LYS A 52 -32.00 -57.71 -37.98
CA LYS A 52 -33.09 -57.90 -37.02
C LYS A 52 -33.35 -59.39 -36.83
N THR A 53 -33.42 -59.84 -35.57
CA THR A 53 -33.77 -61.22 -35.20
C THR A 53 -35.07 -61.24 -34.39
N GLU A 54 -35.64 -62.41 -34.14
CA GLU A 54 -36.86 -62.54 -33.32
C GLU A 54 -36.68 -62.04 -31.87
N SER A 55 -35.44 -62.03 -31.38
CA SER A 55 -35.06 -61.66 -30.01
C SER A 55 -34.37 -60.30 -29.89
N GLY A 56 -34.18 -59.55 -30.98
CA GLY A 56 -33.49 -58.25 -30.96
C GLY A 56 -32.79 -57.93 -32.28
N TYR A 57 -31.54 -57.50 -32.20
CA TYR A 57 -30.67 -57.26 -33.35
C TYR A 57 -29.36 -58.02 -33.17
N THR A 58 -28.75 -58.47 -34.27
CA THR A 58 -27.41 -59.04 -34.25
C THR A 58 -26.48 -58.16 -35.08
N ALA A 59 -25.43 -57.65 -34.46
CA ALA A 59 -24.40 -56.87 -35.15
C ALA A 59 -23.34 -57.82 -35.72
N HIS A 60 -23.17 -57.79 -37.03
CA HIS A 60 -22.11 -58.50 -37.74
C HIS A 60 -20.98 -57.53 -38.06
N PHE A 61 -19.79 -57.72 -37.49
CA PHE A 61 -18.62 -56.90 -37.76
C PHE A 61 -17.39 -57.79 -37.96
N GLU A 62 -16.70 -57.64 -39.10
CA GLU A 62 -15.49 -58.43 -39.45
C GLU A 62 -15.63 -59.96 -39.24
N GLY A 63 -16.80 -60.52 -39.57
CA GLY A 63 -17.07 -61.96 -39.46
C GLY A 63 -17.42 -62.45 -38.05
N LYS A 64 -17.54 -61.55 -37.08
CA LYS A 64 -18.08 -61.83 -35.74
C LYS A 64 -19.51 -61.32 -35.63
N SER A 65 -20.32 -62.00 -34.83
CA SER A 65 -21.72 -61.65 -34.59
C SER A 65 -21.90 -61.38 -33.10
N PHE A 66 -22.54 -60.27 -32.76
CA PHE A 66 -22.81 -59.86 -31.39
C PHE A 66 -24.33 -59.67 -31.22
N ASP A 67 -24.90 -60.21 -30.15
CA ASP A 67 -26.31 -60.00 -29.82
C ASP A 67 -26.48 -58.61 -29.20
N VAL A 68 -27.38 -57.83 -29.79
CA VAL A 68 -27.65 -56.45 -29.41
C VAL A 68 -29.10 -56.38 -28.93
N GLU A 69 -29.26 -56.11 -27.63
CA GLU A 69 -30.57 -55.78 -27.08
C GLU A 69 -30.82 -54.28 -27.24
N VAL A 70 -31.99 -53.91 -27.75
CA VAL A 70 -32.48 -52.54 -27.75
C VAL A 70 -33.74 -52.43 -26.91
N ASN A 71 -33.93 -51.31 -26.22
CA ASN A 71 -35.16 -51.03 -25.48
C ASN A 71 -36.30 -50.53 -26.40
N ASP A 72 -37.49 -50.32 -25.82
CA ASP A 72 -38.69 -49.82 -26.52
C ASP A 72 -38.52 -48.43 -27.15
N LYS A 73 -37.41 -47.74 -26.86
CA LYS A 73 -37.02 -46.45 -27.45
C LYS A 73 -35.93 -46.60 -28.51
N GLY A 74 -35.61 -47.84 -28.89
CA GLY A 74 -34.55 -48.20 -29.83
C GLY A 74 -33.12 -47.97 -29.31
N GLN A 75 -32.93 -47.82 -28.00
CA GLN A 75 -31.59 -47.64 -27.43
C GLN A 75 -30.90 -48.97 -27.20
N ILE A 76 -29.65 -49.13 -27.63
CA ILE A 76 -28.85 -50.32 -27.31
C ILE A 76 -28.61 -50.38 -25.80
N THR A 77 -29.15 -51.41 -25.15
CA THR A 77 -29.04 -51.64 -23.70
C THR A 77 -28.02 -52.71 -23.35
N LYS A 78 -27.80 -53.70 -24.23
CA LYS A 78 -26.77 -54.74 -24.04
C LYS A 78 -26.11 -55.16 -25.34
N ILE A 79 -24.84 -55.57 -25.24
CA ILE A 79 -24.09 -56.26 -26.29
C ILE A 79 -23.57 -57.56 -25.68
N ASP A 80 -23.92 -58.72 -26.26
CA ASP A 80 -23.61 -60.06 -25.74
C ASP A 80 -23.92 -60.24 -24.25
N GLY A 81 -25.08 -59.72 -23.82
CA GLY A 81 -25.53 -59.81 -22.43
C GLY A 81 -24.80 -58.89 -21.45
N GLN A 82 -23.82 -58.08 -21.90
CA GLN A 82 -23.19 -57.05 -21.08
C GLN A 82 -23.88 -55.70 -21.28
N ASN A 83 -24.11 -54.96 -20.18
CA ASN A 83 -24.76 -53.65 -20.24
C ASN A 83 -23.94 -52.67 -21.09
N ALA A 84 -24.57 -52.14 -22.14
CA ALA A 84 -24.00 -51.10 -22.97
C ALA A 84 -23.93 -49.81 -22.17
N SER A 85 -22.75 -49.18 -22.13
CA SER A 85 -22.48 -48.07 -21.21
C SER A 85 -22.83 -46.67 -21.75
N ASN A 86 -23.47 -46.51 -22.92
CA ASN A 86 -24.05 -45.23 -23.35
C ASN A 86 -25.04 -45.35 -24.53
N GLY A 87 -26.09 -44.51 -24.50
CA GLY A 87 -27.30 -44.57 -25.34
C GLY A 87 -27.10 -44.16 -26.80
N VAL A 88 -27.01 -45.16 -27.67
CA VAL A 88 -27.29 -45.02 -29.10
C VAL A 88 -28.79 -45.20 -29.27
N ILE A 89 -29.57 -44.14 -29.49
CA ILE A 89 -31.03 -44.22 -29.73
C ILE A 89 -31.26 -44.46 -31.23
N ILE A 90 -31.89 -45.57 -31.61
CA ILE A 90 -32.34 -45.85 -32.98
C ILE A 90 -33.83 -45.52 -33.08
N ASP A 91 -34.19 -44.47 -33.83
CA ASP A 91 -35.58 -44.09 -34.12
C ASP A 91 -36.33 -45.21 -34.89
N GLU A 92 -37.67 -45.19 -34.91
CA GLU A 92 -38.56 -46.05 -35.72
C GLU A 92 -38.22 -46.01 -37.22
N GLU A 93 -37.51 -44.97 -37.68
CA GLU A 93 -36.94 -44.82 -39.03
C GLU A 93 -35.45 -45.26 -39.16
N ASN A 94 -34.88 -45.97 -38.18
CA ASN A 94 -33.47 -46.40 -38.14
C ASN A 94 -32.42 -45.27 -38.14
N LYS A 95 -32.72 -44.12 -37.53
CA LYS A 95 -31.76 -43.00 -37.36
C LYS A 95 -31.15 -42.99 -35.97
N VAL A 96 -29.82 -42.83 -35.89
CA VAL A 96 -29.09 -42.75 -34.60
C VAL A 96 -29.15 -41.33 -34.03
N ILE A 97 -29.66 -41.18 -32.81
CA ILE A 97 -29.64 -39.94 -32.02
C ILE A 97 -28.69 -40.14 -30.83
N VAL A 98 -27.72 -39.23 -30.66
CA VAL A 98 -26.79 -39.21 -29.52
C VAL A 98 -27.47 -38.56 -28.31
N ASP A 99 -27.54 -39.27 -27.19
CA ASP A 99 -28.08 -38.76 -25.93
C ASP A 99 -27.12 -37.72 -25.30
N LYS A 100 -27.58 -36.46 -25.18
CA LYS A 100 -26.77 -35.32 -24.70
C LYS A 100 -26.95 -35.06 -23.19
N ASP A 101 -27.84 -35.77 -22.53
CA ASP A 101 -28.25 -35.47 -21.15
C ASP A 101 -27.11 -35.58 -20.12
N PRO A 102 -26.19 -36.57 -20.17
CA PRO A 102 -25.07 -36.67 -19.23
C PRO A 102 -24.07 -35.50 -19.33
N GLN A 103 -23.86 -34.96 -20.53
CA GLN A 103 -23.00 -33.78 -20.73
C GLN A 103 -23.66 -32.49 -20.20
N ILE A 104 -24.99 -32.40 -20.31
CA ILE A 104 -25.75 -31.24 -19.82
C ILE A 104 -25.66 -31.16 -18.30
N ASP A 105 -25.75 -32.29 -17.59
CA ASP A 105 -25.68 -32.32 -16.13
C ASP A 105 -24.27 -32.02 -15.59
N ALA A 106 -23.23 -32.55 -16.24
CA ALA A 106 -21.84 -32.22 -15.89
C ALA A 106 -21.55 -30.72 -16.09
N ASN A 107 -22.02 -30.14 -17.19
CA ASN A 107 -21.87 -28.71 -17.46
C ASN A 107 -22.65 -27.86 -16.46
N ARG A 108 -23.85 -28.28 -16.05
CA ARG A 108 -24.65 -27.60 -15.03
C ARG A 108 -23.90 -27.52 -13.70
N GLN A 109 -23.33 -28.63 -13.24
CA GLN A 109 -22.55 -28.66 -11.99
C GLN A 109 -21.29 -27.80 -12.07
N ALA A 110 -20.59 -27.82 -13.21
CA ALA A 110 -19.42 -26.96 -13.42
C ALA A 110 -19.78 -25.47 -13.36
N ILE A 111 -20.91 -25.08 -13.97
CA ILE A 111 -21.43 -23.71 -13.93
C ILE A 111 -21.80 -23.31 -12.49
N GLU A 112 -22.46 -24.17 -11.72
CA GLU A 112 -22.79 -23.89 -10.32
C GLU A 112 -21.55 -23.67 -9.44
N ASN A 113 -20.50 -24.46 -9.64
CA ASN A 113 -19.25 -24.29 -8.91
C ASN A 113 -18.54 -22.99 -9.30
N LEU A 114 -18.52 -22.64 -10.59
CA LEU A 114 -17.99 -21.36 -11.05
C LEU A 114 -18.72 -20.17 -10.42
N TYR A 115 -20.05 -20.22 -10.30
CA TYR A 115 -20.80 -19.16 -9.62
C TYR A 115 -20.41 -19.02 -8.15
N LYS A 116 -20.21 -20.13 -7.43
CA LYS A 116 -19.76 -20.10 -6.02
C LYS A 116 -18.36 -19.51 -5.88
N ASP A 117 -17.44 -19.87 -6.77
CA ASP A 117 -16.07 -19.36 -6.74
C ASP A 117 -16.02 -17.86 -7.09
N ILE A 118 -16.84 -17.41 -8.03
CA ILE A 118 -16.99 -15.99 -8.37
C ILE A 118 -17.54 -15.20 -7.17
N ASP A 119 -18.57 -15.71 -6.50
CA ASP A 119 -19.16 -15.06 -5.33
C ASP A 119 -18.16 -14.97 -4.16
N ALA A 120 -17.47 -16.08 -3.85
CA ALA A 120 -16.42 -16.10 -2.84
C ALA A 120 -15.23 -15.19 -3.19
N GLY A 121 -14.89 -15.09 -4.47
CA GLY A 121 -13.88 -14.15 -4.98
C GLY A 121 -14.31 -12.69 -4.80
N GLY A 122 -15.57 -12.37 -5.14
CA GLY A 122 -16.17 -11.06 -4.98
C GLY A 122 -16.16 -10.59 -3.52
N GLN A 123 -16.56 -11.46 -2.58
CA GLN A 123 -16.54 -11.16 -1.15
C GLN A 123 -15.13 -10.84 -0.64
N LYS A 124 -14.12 -11.61 -1.04
CA LYS A 124 -12.72 -11.34 -0.65
C LYS A 124 -12.22 -10.01 -1.21
N VAL A 125 -12.60 -9.65 -2.44
CA VAL A 125 -12.24 -8.36 -3.04
C VAL A 125 -12.92 -7.21 -2.29
N GLU A 126 -14.20 -7.36 -1.94
CA GLU A 126 -14.93 -6.36 -1.17
C GLU A 126 -14.34 -6.16 0.23
N GLU A 127 -14.00 -7.24 0.94
CA GLU A 127 -13.32 -7.16 2.22
C GLU A 127 -11.95 -6.48 2.12
N ALA A 128 -11.15 -6.84 1.10
CA ALA A 128 -9.84 -6.24 0.88
C ALA A 128 -9.95 -4.75 0.53
N ALA A 129 -10.92 -4.37 -0.31
CA ALA A 129 -11.20 -2.99 -0.65
C ALA A 129 -11.69 -2.19 0.57
N GLY A 130 -12.56 -2.77 1.39
CA GLY A 130 -13.04 -2.17 2.63
C GLY A 130 -11.92 -1.91 3.63
N ARG A 131 -11.01 -2.87 3.82
CA ARG A 131 -9.83 -2.71 4.68
C ARG A 131 -8.88 -1.65 4.14
N ALA A 132 -8.54 -1.70 2.85
CA ALA A 132 -7.68 -0.70 2.22
C ALA A 132 -8.26 0.72 2.35
N TYR A 133 -9.57 0.88 2.21
CA TYR A 133 -10.24 2.16 2.41
C TYR A 133 -10.18 2.62 3.88
N ALA A 134 -10.46 1.72 4.83
CA ALA A 134 -10.39 2.03 6.26
C ALA A 134 -8.97 2.42 6.71
N ASP A 135 -7.94 1.73 6.22
CA ASP A 135 -6.53 2.02 6.49
C ASP A 135 -6.15 3.38 5.90
N ALA A 136 -6.55 3.66 4.66
CA ALA A 136 -6.30 4.95 4.00
C ALA A 136 -6.96 6.12 4.76
N VAL A 137 -8.18 5.95 5.25
CA VAL A 137 -8.86 6.97 6.08
C VAL A 137 -8.11 7.19 7.40
N THR A 138 -7.63 6.11 8.03
CA THR A 138 -6.86 6.20 9.28
C THR A 138 -5.54 6.94 9.07
N ASP A 139 -4.80 6.60 8.01
CA ASP A 139 -3.55 7.25 7.65
C ASP A 139 -3.76 8.73 7.32
N TYR A 140 -4.83 9.05 6.58
CA TYR A 140 -5.18 10.43 6.25
C TYR A 140 -5.48 11.25 7.51
N ASN A 141 -6.29 10.71 8.44
CA ASN A 141 -6.59 11.38 9.70
C ASN A 141 -5.35 11.57 10.58
N SER A 142 -4.43 10.59 10.60
CA SER A 142 -3.15 10.69 11.30
C SER A 142 -2.28 11.80 10.70
N LEU A 143 -2.23 11.87 9.37
CA LEU A 143 -1.48 12.90 8.65
C LEU A 143 -2.05 14.30 8.92
N ASP A 144 -3.37 14.46 8.85
CA ASP A 144 -4.06 15.72 9.13
C ASP A 144 -3.79 16.22 10.56
N SER A 145 -3.85 15.32 11.55
CA SER A 145 -3.49 15.64 12.93
C SER A 145 -2.04 16.11 13.07
N ARG A 146 -1.10 15.40 12.43
CA ARG A 146 0.32 15.79 12.45
C ARG A 146 0.57 17.12 11.75
N ILE A 147 -0.09 17.40 10.63
CA ILE A 147 0.00 18.67 9.91
C ILE A 147 -0.53 19.80 10.80
N THR A 148 -1.68 19.59 11.43
CA THR A 148 -2.29 20.57 12.34
C THR A 148 -1.37 20.88 13.53
N ASP A 149 -0.79 19.86 14.15
CA ASP A 149 0.13 20.04 15.28
C ASP A 149 1.44 20.73 14.87
N ASN A 150 2.00 20.35 13.71
CA ASN A 150 3.19 21.00 13.18
C ASN A 150 2.90 22.47 12.83
N THR A 151 1.73 22.78 12.27
CA THR A 151 1.30 24.15 11.96
C THR A 151 1.25 25.00 13.23
N LYS A 152 0.67 24.47 14.31
CA LYS A 152 0.65 25.17 15.62
C LYS A 152 2.06 25.40 16.17
N LYS A 153 2.95 24.40 16.07
CA LYS A 153 4.34 24.53 16.52
C LYS A 153 5.10 25.59 15.72
N ILE A 154 4.93 25.62 14.40
CA ILE A 154 5.56 26.62 13.53
C ILE A 154 5.08 28.03 13.91
N ALA A 155 3.77 28.24 14.04
CA ALA A 155 3.23 29.54 14.47
C ALA A 155 3.73 29.97 15.86
N GLY A 156 3.91 29.01 16.78
CA GLY A 156 4.54 29.23 18.07
C GLY A 156 6.00 29.68 17.95
N LEU A 157 6.80 28.95 17.17
CA LEU A 157 8.20 29.26 16.92
C LEU A 157 8.38 30.63 16.24
N GLU A 158 7.56 30.97 15.25
CA GLU A 158 7.60 32.28 14.59
C GLU A 158 7.36 33.43 15.59
N THR A 159 6.41 33.23 16.51
CA THR A 159 6.12 34.20 17.57
C THR A 159 7.30 34.34 18.54
N GLU A 160 7.91 33.22 18.94
CA GLU A 160 9.07 33.21 19.82
C GLU A 160 10.31 33.85 19.18
N MET A 161 10.56 33.55 17.90
CA MET A 161 11.65 34.15 17.14
C MET A 161 11.49 35.67 17.04
N LYS A 162 10.28 36.16 16.78
CA LYS A 162 10.01 37.61 16.77
C LYS A 162 10.28 38.25 18.14
N LYS A 163 9.80 37.64 19.22
CA LYS A 163 10.06 38.10 20.59
C LYS A 163 11.55 38.10 20.93
N MET A 164 12.29 37.08 20.47
CA MET A 164 13.73 36.99 20.66
C MET A 164 14.46 38.09 19.90
N GLY A 165 14.09 38.34 18.64
CA GLY A 165 14.63 39.44 17.85
C GLY A 165 14.40 40.80 18.50
N ASP A 166 13.17 41.06 18.97
CA ASP A 166 12.85 42.30 19.69
C ASP A 166 13.67 42.44 20.98
N LYS A 167 13.80 41.36 21.77
CA LYS A 167 14.60 41.36 22.99
C LYS A 167 16.10 41.58 22.73
N MET A 168 16.61 41.07 21.61
CA MET A 168 18.01 41.27 21.22
C MET A 168 18.26 42.74 20.86
N LEU A 169 17.35 43.38 20.12
CA LEU A 169 17.43 44.80 19.82
C LEU A 169 17.30 45.67 21.09
N ASP A 170 16.43 45.29 22.02
CA ASP A 170 16.33 45.97 23.32
C ASP A 170 17.60 45.79 24.16
N LEU A 171 18.26 44.63 24.06
CA LEU A 171 19.52 44.36 24.76
C LEU A 171 20.66 45.17 24.18
N GLU A 172 20.77 45.24 22.86
CA GLU A 172 21.77 46.06 22.15
C GLU A 172 21.66 47.54 22.57
N ASP A 173 20.44 48.10 22.58
CA ASP A 173 20.22 49.50 22.99
C ASP A 173 20.55 49.75 24.47
N ARG A 174 20.35 48.74 25.34
CA ARG A 174 20.79 48.82 26.74
C ARG A 174 22.30 48.67 26.90
N MET A 175 22.94 47.85 26.06
CA MET A 175 24.40 47.70 26.06
C MET A 175 25.08 49.00 25.63
N ASP A 176 24.55 49.67 24.60
CA ASP A 176 24.97 51.02 24.21
C ASP A 176 24.90 51.99 25.41
N GLY A 177 23.80 51.93 26.18
CA GLY A 177 23.63 52.73 27.39
C GLY A 177 24.69 52.49 28.46
N VAL A 178 25.02 51.21 28.72
CA VAL A 178 26.08 50.81 29.66
C VAL A 178 27.45 51.30 29.19
N VAL A 179 27.76 51.19 27.89
CA VAL A 179 29.04 51.65 27.33
C VAL A 179 29.13 53.17 27.41
N ALA A 180 28.09 53.90 27.03
CA ALA A 180 28.02 55.36 27.13
C ALA A 180 28.22 55.82 28.59
N THR A 181 27.49 55.21 29.52
CA THR A 181 27.61 55.45 30.96
C THR A 181 29.03 55.16 31.47
N SER A 182 29.65 54.08 31.01
CA SER A 182 31.01 53.71 31.42
C SER A 182 32.04 54.76 30.98
N HIS A 183 31.92 55.29 29.76
CA HIS A 183 32.74 56.41 29.30
C HIS A 183 32.47 57.68 30.11
N ALA A 184 31.21 58.04 30.33
CA ALA A 184 30.83 59.22 31.10
C ALA A 184 31.39 59.16 32.53
N VAL A 185 31.17 58.05 33.25
CA VAL A 185 31.65 57.83 34.62
C VAL A 185 33.17 57.85 34.67
N THR A 186 33.85 57.22 33.72
CA THR A 186 35.32 57.21 33.69
C THR A 186 35.89 58.62 33.49
N ASN A 187 35.28 59.41 32.59
CA ASN A 187 35.68 60.79 32.35
C ASN A 187 35.31 61.74 33.51
N ALA A 188 34.24 61.43 34.26
CA ALA A 188 33.77 62.22 35.39
C ALA A 188 34.55 61.95 36.68
N ARG A 189 35.42 60.94 36.73
CA ARG A 189 36.19 60.59 37.94
C ARG A 189 37.39 61.54 38.11
N PRO A 190 37.37 62.42 39.11
CA PRO A 190 38.51 63.25 39.39
C PRO A 190 39.58 62.46 40.18
N MET A 191 40.85 62.82 40.00
CA MET A 191 41.96 62.28 40.80
C MET A 191 42.37 63.31 41.85
N VAL A 192 42.34 62.93 43.12
CA VAL A 192 42.88 63.69 44.26
C VAL A 192 44.25 63.14 44.61
N GLN A 193 45.20 64.02 44.98
CA GLN A 193 46.58 63.65 45.27
C GLN A 193 47.00 63.97 46.71
N ASP A 194 46.38 65.00 47.30
CA ASP A 194 46.75 65.53 48.61
C ASP A 194 45.72 65.21 49.70
N ALA A 195 46.19 65.05 50.94
CA ALA A 195 45.31 64.80 52.08
C ALA A 195 44.42 66.02 52.37
N GLY A 196 43.12 65.79 52.51
CA GLY A 196 42.10 66.83 52.67
C GLY A 196 41.58 67.40 51.34
N GLU A 197 42.11 66.96 50.20
CA GLU A 197 41.69 67.43 48.88
C GLU A 197 40.33 66.84 48.49
N PHE A 198 39.44 67.70 47.99
CA PHE A 198 38.19 67.34 47.36
C PHE A 198 38.22 67.76 45.90
N ALA A 199 37.80 66.87 45.02
CA ALA A 199 37.67 67.17 43.61
C ALA A 199 36.32 66.69 43.07
N MET A 200 35.80 67.42 42.10
CA MET A 200 34.61 67.04 41.34
C MET A 200 34.93 66.99 39.85
N GLY A 201 34.31 66.04 39.16
CA GLY A 201 34.41 65.89 37.72
C GLY A 201 33.03 65.78 37.09
N VAL A 202 32.93 66.23 35.85
CA VAL A 202 31.78 65.99 34.99
C VAL A 202 32.28 65.29 33.74
N GLY A 203 31.55 64.27 33.30
CA GLY A 203 31.94 63.46 32.17
C GLY A 203 30.74 63.18 31.28
N ILE A 204 30.98 63.22 29.98
CA ILE A 204 30.01 62.81 28.98
C ILE A 204 30.53 61.55 28.29
N GLY A 205 29.61 60.69 27.87
CA GLY A 205 29.90 59.49 27.11
C GLY A 205 28.80 59.24 26.10
N ALA A 206 29.17 58.64 24.97
CA ALA A 206 28.23 58.31 23.91
C ALA A 206 28.60 56.96 23.31
N ALA A 207 27.59 56.15 23.00
CA ALA A 207 27.75 54.87 22.31
C ALA A 207 26.45 54.55 21.56
N GLY A 208 26.57 54.22 20.27
CA GLY A 208 25.43 53.94 19.40
C GLY A 208 24.36 55.02 19.46
N SER A 209 23.16 54.66 19.94
CA SER A 209 22.03 55.61 20.04
C SER A 209 21.90 56.34 21.38
N LYS A 210 22.83 56.09 22.31
CA LYS A 210 22.77 56.54 23.71
C LYS A 210 23.85 57.56 24.03
N GLN A 211 23.48 58.52 24.87
CA GLN A 211 24.40 59.47 25.48
C GLN A 211 24.21 59.44 27.00
N ALA A 212 25.29 59.67 27.74
CA ALA A 212 25.28 59.66 29.18
C ALA A 212 26.05 60.86 29.73
N LEU A 213 25.57 61.37 30.85
CA LEU A 213 26.17 62.44 31.63
C LEU A 213 26.42 61.90 33.04
N ALA A 214 27.65 62.01 33.51
CA ALA A 214 28.06 61.63 34.86
C ALA A 214 28.65 62.79 35.63
N LEU A 215 28.43 62.77 36.94
CA LEU A 215 29.05 63.66 37.92
C LEU A 215 29.79 62.78 38.92
N GLY A 216 31.07 63.06 39.11
CA GLY A 216 31.94 62.36 40.04
C GLY A 216 32.45 63.29 41.13
N GLY A 217 32.63 62.76 42.33
CA GLY A 217 33.34 63.40 43.42
C GLY A 217 34.40 62.46 43.96
N ALA A 218 35.56 62.99 44.36
CA ALA A 218 36.56 62.25 45.09
C ALA A 218 37.05 63.07 46.29
N TYR A 219 37.34 62.38 47.38
CA TYR A 219 37.88 63.00 48.59
C TYR A 219 39.01 62.14 49.15
N GLN A 220 40.12 62.78 49.49
CA GLN A 220 41.26 62.10 50.09
C GLN A 220 41.32 62.35 51.59
N PHE A 221 40.97 61.34 52.39
CA PHE A 221 40.96 61.43 53.86
C PHE A 221 42.36 61.54 54.46
N SER A 222 43.34 60.85 53.85
CA SER A 222 44.74 60.82 54.30
C SER A 222 45.67 60.53 53.12
N GLN A 223 46.99 60.55 53.34
CA GLN A 223 47.96 60.20 52.29
C GLN A 223 47.73 58.80 51.68
N ASN A 224 47.03 57.90 52.37
CA ASN A 224 46.85 56.52 51.92
C ASN A 224 45.39 56.14 51.66
N TRP A 225 44.42 56.94 52.06
CA TRP A 225 42.99 56.62 51.91
C TRP A 225 42.27 57.71 51.12
N SER A 226 41.54 57.29 50.08
CA SER A 226 40.61 58.15 49.34
C SER A 226 39.29 57.43 49.07
N ALA A 227 38.22 58.20 48.88
CA ALA A 227 36.93 57.70 48.40
C ALA A 227 36.54 58.43 47.12
N SER A 228 35.77 57.75 46.28
CA SER A 228 35.13 58.34 45.11
C SER A 228 33.66 57.96 45.06
N THR A 229 32.83 58.86 44.56
CA THR A 229 31.42 58.63 44.26
C THR A 229 31.13 59.13 42.85
N THR A 230 30.21 58.48 42.16
CA THR A 230 29.79 58.89 40.82
C THR A 230 28.30 58.64 40.68
N VAL A 231 27.58 59.61 40.14
CA VAL A 231 26.19 59.47 39.67
C VAL A 231 26.18 59.65 38.16
N ASN A 232 25.30 58.94 37.47
CA ASN A 232 25.19 59.00 36.03
C ASN A 232 23.73 58.96 35.60
N TYR A 233 23.43 59.71 34.56
CA TYR A 233 22.17 59.72 33.85
C TYR A 233 22.39 59.45 32.37
N GLU A 234 21.69 58.46 31.85
CA GLU A 234 21.70 58.05 30.44
C GLU A 234 20.42 58.50 29.75
N THR A 235 20.51 59.01 28.52
CA THR A 235 19.35 59.41 27.71
C THR A 235 18.53 58.20 27.26
N ALA A 236 17.27 58.44 26.91
CA ALA A 236 16.52 57.43 26.16
C ALA A 236 17.22 57.15 24.83
N GLY A 237 17.24 55.88 24.41
CA GLY A 237 17.72 55.47 23.09
C GLY A 237 16.56 55.09 22.21
N LYS A 238 16.84 54.31 21.17
CA LYS A 238 15.81 53.94 20.19
C LYS A 238 14.74 53.01 20.77
N ARG A 239 15.07 52.18 21.77
CA ARG A 239 14.15 51.16 22.33
C ARG A 239 14.06 51.16 23.85
N SER A 240 15.04 51.71 24.54
CA SER A 240 15.13 51.74 26.01
C SER A 240 15.03 53.15 26.58
N LYS A 241 14.37 53.26 27.73
CA LYS A 241 14.18 54.53 28.46
C LYS A 241 15.48 55.04 29.07
N SER A 242 15.48 56.29 29.50
CA SER A 242 16.58 56.84 30.28
C SER A 242 16.78 56.08 31.58
N GLN A 243 18.02 56.03 32.05
CA GLN A 243 18.40 55.32 33.28
C GLN A 243 19.29 56.19 34.16
N PHE A 244 19.05 56.11 35.46
CA PHE A 244 19.90 56.71 36.48
C PHE A 244 20.66 55.61 37.21
N SER A 245 21.95 55.81 37.45
CA SER A 245 22.78 54.90 38.23
C SER A 245 23.78 55.67 39.10
N ALA A 246 24.23 55.05 40.19
CA ALA A 246 25.20 55.62 41.10
C ALA A 246 26.17 54.53 41.60
N GLY A 247 27.39 54.95 41.94
CA GLY A 247 28.43 54.09 42.49
C GLY A 247 29.32 54.84 43.46
N ALA A 248 29.94 54.10 44.37
CA ALA A 248 30.92 54.62 45.31
C ALA A 248 32.05 53.60 45.49
N GLY A 249 33.25 54.08 45.80
CA GLY A 249 34.44 53.27 46.00
C GLY A 249 35.38 53.90 47.03
N VAL A 250 36.22 53.06 47.61
CA VAL A 250 37.29 53.47 48.53
C VAL A 250 38.60 52.85 48.02
N HIS A 251 39.67 53.63 48.05
CA HIS A 251 40.98 53.23 47.57
C HIS A 251 41.99 53.37 48.71
N TYR A 252 42.85 52.35 48.85
CA TYR A 252 44.02 52.39 49.72
C TYR A 252 45.30 52.34 48.88
N ARG A 253 46.23 53.27 49.15
CA ARG A 253 47.54 53.33 48.52
C ARG A 253 48.59 52.74 49.47
N PHE A 254 49.15 51.58 49.10
CA PHE A 254 50.32 51.01 49.76
C PHE A 254 51.56 51.83 49.44
N LYS A 255 52.49 51.91 50.40
CA LYS A 255 53.84 52.43 50.19
C LYS A 255 54.79 51.28 49.95
#